data_AF-A0A2A4TZC2-F1
#
_entry.id   AF-A0A2A4TZC2-F1
#
_cell.length_a   1.000
_cell.length_b   1.000
_cell.length_c   1.000
_cell.angle_alpha   90.00
_cell.angle_beta   90.00
_cell.angle_gamma   90.00
#
_symmetry.space_group_name_H-M   'P 1'
#
loop_
_entity.id
_entity.type
_entity.pdbx_description
1 polymer ?
#
loop_
_entity_poly.entity_id
_entity_poly.type
_entity_poly.pdbx_seq_one_letter_code
_entity_poly.pdbx_strand_id
1 'polypeptide(L)'
;MTLVSSSHASTDRLKKIGMSVDDLNSVANVDIYIDGADEVNSYNRMIKGGGGALTSEKIVVAASDKFICIVDQTKCVDVLGKFPLPIEVIPMSRSYVARQLVKLGGNPVYRQGFVTDHGNVILDVHNLSILDPILLEETLNQIPGVVTNGLFAKRGADIVLVGTDSGVVVRDSVAI
;
A
#
# COMPACT_ATOMS: atom_id res chain seq x y z
N MET A 1 2.45 12.43 22.88
CA MET A 1 2.82 11.59 21.72
C MET A 1 1.71 11.72 20.72
N THR A 2 2.02 12.06 19.48
CA THR A 2 1.03 12.14 18.39
C THR A 2 0.89 10.77 17.75
N LEU A 3 -0.34 10.33 17.48
CA LEU A 3 -0.61 9.02 16.87
C LEU A 3 -1.65 9.17 15.77
N VAL A 4 -1.28 8.81 14.55
CA VAL A 4 -2.19 8.74 13.40
C VAL A 4 -2.39 7.27 13.03
N SER A 5 -3.60 6.93 12.61
CA SER A 5 -3.97 5.59 12.17
C SER A 5 -4.39 5.60 10.70
N SER A 6 -4.03 4.55 9.95
CA SER A 6 -4.38 4.40 8.53
C SER A 6 -5.70 3.65 8.28
N SER A 7 -6.43 3.23 9.31
CA SER A 7 -7.75 2.61 9.14
C SER A 7 -8.64 2.74 10.38
N HIS A 8 -9.95 2.60 10.21
CA HIS A 8 -10.89 2.50 11.33
C HIS A 8 -10.56 1.33 12.27
N ALA A 9 -10.19 0.17 11.72
CA ALA A 9 -9.84 -1.00 12.49
C ALA A 9 -8.61 -0.77 13.39
N SER A 10 -7.57 -0.10 12.89
CA SER A 10 -6.39 0.27 13.68
C SER A 10 -6.73 1.31 14.75
N THR A 11 -7.57 2.30 14.42
CA THR A 11 -8.05 3.31 15.37
C THR A 11 -8.77 2.68 16.56
N ASP A 12 -9.66 1.71 16.30
CA ASP A 12 -10.40 1.02 17.34
C ASP A 12 -9.49 0.19 18.26
N ARG A 13 -8.46 -0.44 17.71
CA ARG A 13 -7.47 -1.20 18.50
C ARG A 13 -6.65 -0.29 19.41
N LEU A 14 -6.19 0.85 18.90
CA LEU A 14 -5.45 1.85 19.68
C LEU A 14 -6.31 2.41 20.83
N LYS A 15 -7.57 2.76 20.55
CA LYS A 15 -8.50 3.25 21.58
C LYS A 15 -8.75 2.23 22.68
N LYS A 16 -8.87 0.94 22.34
CA LYS A 16 -9.08 -0.15 23.32
C LYS A 16 -7.94 -0.30 24.31
N ILE A 17 -6.71 0.09 23.95
CA ILE A 17 -5.55 0.07 24.85
C ILE A 17 -5.29 1.43 25.50
N GLY A 18 -6.25 2.37 25.42
CA GLY A 18 -6.18 3.68 26.06
C GLY A 18 -5.36 4.72 25.31
N MET A 19 -5.04 4.49 24.03
CA MET A 19 -4.34 5.48 23.20
C MET A 19 -5.32 6.42 22.49
N SER A 20 -5.02 7.72 22.53
CA SER A 20 -5.67 8.72 21.69
C SER A 20 -5.12 8.65 20.27
N VAL A 21 -5.99 8.85 19.28
CA VAL A 21 -5.64 8.89 17.85
C VAL A 21 -6.01 10.26 17.33
N ASP A 22 -5.02 10.97 16.80
CA ASP A 22 -5.13 12.30 16.23
C ASP A 22 -5.58 12.23 14.76
N ASP A 23 -6.28 13.27 14.31
CA ASP A 23 -6.58 13.46 12.90
C ASP A 23 -5.32 13.92 12.17
N LEU A 24 -4.97 13.29 11.04
CA LEU A 24 -3.79 13.67 10.27
C LEU A 24 -3.79 15.15 9.88
N ASN A 25 -4.97 15.76 9.63
CA ASN A 25 -5.09 17.18 9.31
C ASN A 25 -4.67 18.12 10.46
N SER A 26 -4.64 17.61 11.70
CA SER A 26 -4.22 18.35 12.88
C SER A 26 -2.73 18.17 13.22
N VAL A 27 -2.03 17.34 12.45
CA VAL A 27 -0.65 16.95 12.68
C VAL A 27 0.25 17.59 11.63
N ALA A 28 1.27 18.33 12.06
CA ALA A 28 2.19 19.01 11.15
C ALA A 28 3.18 18.05 10.46
N ASN A 29 3.61 16.99 11.14
CA ASN A 29 4.58 16.01 10.65
C ASN A 29 4.39 14.65 11.35
N VAL A 30 4.66 13.56 10.63
CA VAL A 30 4.72 12.20 11.20
C VAL A 30 6.17 11.71 11.15
N ASP A 31 6.83 11.59 12.30
CA ASP A 31 8.25 11.21 12.31
C ASP A 31 8.49 9.80 11.74
N ILE A 32 7.60 8.86 12.08
CA ILE A 32 7.72 7.45 11.68
C ILE A 32 6.33 6.90 11.38
N TYR A 33 6.21 6.23 10.24
CA TYR A 33 5.11 5.33 9.92
C TYR A 33 5.59 3.88 9.97
N ILE A 34 4.81 2.99 10.59
CA ILE A 34 5.11 1.57 10.70
C ILE A 34 3.92 0.78 10.17
N ASP A 35 4.16 -0.05 9.16
CA ASP A 35 3.12 -0.89 8.59
C ASP A 35 3.69 -2.12 7.87
N GLY A 36 2.83 -3.08 7.54
CA GLY A 36 3.19 -4.25 6.76
C GLY A 36 3.12 -4.04 5.25
N ALA A 37 3.43 -5.10 4.51
CA ALA A 37 3.24 -5.19 3.07
C ALA A 37 2.73 -6.57 2.65
N ASP A 38 2.04 -6.62 1.51
CA ASP A 38 1.63 -7.88 0.89
C ASP A 38 2.80 -8.50 0.13
N GLU A 39 3.63 -7.67 -0.50
CA GLU A 39 4.94 -8.03 -1.08
C GLU A 39 5.95 -6.90 -0.90
N VAL A 40 7.23 -7.26 -0.77
CA VAL A 40 8.36 -6.32 -0.78
C VAL A 40 9.51 -6.90 -1.59
N ASN A 41 10.10 -6.09 -2.47
CA ASN A 41 11.27 -6.50 -3.24
C ASN A 41 12.61 -6.01 -2.65
N SER A 42 13.71 -6.41 -3.27
CA SER A 42 15.08 -6.03 -2.83
C SER A 42 15.38 -4.53 -2.92
N TYR A 43 14.55 -3.76 -3.64
CA TYR A 43 14.63 -2.30 -3.74
C TYR A 43 13.69 -1.59 -2.76
N ASN A 44 13.15 -2.31 -1.77
CA ASN A 44 12.16 -1.83 -0.79
C ASN A 44 10.89 -1.23 -1.42
N ARG A 45 10.55 -1.63 -2.65
CA ARG A 45 9.29 -1.31 -3.31
C ARG A 45 8.27 -2.39 -2.95
N MET A 46 7.02 -1.99 -2.75
CA MET A 46 6.02 -2.89 -2.18
C MET A 46 4.73 -2.94 -2.98
N ILE A 47 4.02 -4.06 -2.82
CA ILE A 47 2.56 -4.12 -3.00
C ILE A 47 1.92 -4.08 -1.60
N LYS A 48 0.92 -3.21 -1.45
CA LYS A 48 0.07 -3.06 -0.26
C LYS A 48 -1.40 -2.97 -0.68
N GLY A 49 -2.30 -3.05 0.28
CA GLY A 49 -3.74 -2.88 0.06
C GLY A 49 -4.56 -4.17 0.05
N GLY A 50 -3.97 -5.32 0.40
CA GLY A 50 -4.71 -6.56 0.62
C GLY A 50 -5.87 -6.36 1.61
N GLY A 51 -5.63 -5.61 2.69
CA GLY A 51 -6.65 -5.21 3.68
C GLY A 51 -7.61 -4.09 3.24
N GLY A 52 -7.35 -3.44 2.11
CA GLY A 52 -8.23 -2.41 1.52
C GLY A 52 -8.09 -1.00 2.09
N ALA A 53 -7.04 -0.71 2.88
CA ALA A 53 -6.75 0.62 3.43
C ALA A 53 -5.68 1.42 2.64
N LEU A 54 -5.33 0.97 1.42
CA LEU A 54 -4.20 1.47 0.64
C LEU A 54 -4.16 3.00 0.48
N THR A 55 -5.30 3.67 0.32
CA THR A 55 -5.36 5.13 0.15
C THR A 55 -4.88 5.83 1.42
N SER A 56 -5.46 5.46 2.57
CA SER A 56 -5.07 6.03 3.86
C SER A 56 -3.64 5.69 4.24
N GLU A 57 -3.20 4.44 4.01
CA GLU A 57 -1.81 4.00 4.21
C GLU A 57 -0.84 4.86 3.38
N LYS A 58 -1.13 5.06 2.09
CA LYS A 58 -0.26 5.83 1.19
C LYS A 58 -0.21 7.31 1.55
N ILE A 59 -1.31 7.88 2.01
CA ILE A 59 -1.35 9.27 2.51
C ILE A 59 -0.47 9.43 3.75
N VAL A 60 -0.56 8.52 4.73
CA VAL A 60 0.25 8.62 5.96
C VAL A 60 1.74 8.39 5.67
N VAL A 61 2.08 7.47 4.76
CA VAL A 61 3.47 7.30 4.27
C VAL A 61 4.01 8.57 3.61
N ALA A 62 3.18 9.27 2.82
CA ALA A 62 3.59 10.52 2.19
C ALA A 62 3.76 11.67 3.20
N ALA A 63 3.03 11.61 4.32
CA ALA A 63 3.14 12.56 5.43
C ALA A 63 4.23 12.20 6.45
N SER A 64 4.98 11.11 6.24
CA SER A 64 5.99 10.65 7.18
C SER A 64 7.44 10.82 6.71
N ASP A 65 8.31 11.21 7.65
CA ASP A 65 9.75 11.34 7.40
C ASP A 65 10.39 9.98 7.13
N LYS A 66 10.00 8.97 7.92
CA LYS A 66 10.44 7.59 7.77
C LYS A 66 9.29 6.62 7.65
N PHE A 67 9.42 5.67 6.74
CA PHE A 67 8.57 4.51 6.64
C PHE A 67 9.37 3.24 6.97
N ILE A 68 8.95 2.56 8.04
CA ILE A 68 9.46 1.26 8.46
C ILE A 68 8.44 0.19 8.07
N CYS A 69 8.81 -0.66 7.11
CA CYS A 69 8.02 -1.83 6.74
C CYS A 69 8.36 -3.01 7.65
N ILE A 70 7.34 -3.69 8.17
CA ILE A 70 7.49 -4.92 8.97
C ILE A 70 6.83 -6.11 8.28
N VAL A 71 7.59 -7.13 7.94
CA VAL A 71 7.08 -8.32 7.23
C VAL A 71 7.73 -9.61 7.70
N ASP A 72 7.06 -10.74 7.48
CA ASP A 72 7.71 -12.04 7.53
C ASP A 72 8.42 -12.36 6.19
N GLN A 73 9.36 -13.30 6.21
CA GLN A 73 10.17 -13.66 5.03
C GLN A 73 9.33 -14.08 3.80
N THR A 74 8.09 -14.56 3.97
CA THR A 74 7.25 -15.00 2.84
C THR A 74 6.76 -13.84 1.96
N LYS A 75 6.85 -12.59 2.48
CA LYS A 75 6.49 -11.38 1.73
C LYS A 75 7.62 -10.88 0.84
N CYS A 76 8.82 -11.41 0.99
CA CYS A 76 9.98 -10.99 0.22
C CYS A 76 9.99 -11.69 -1.15
N VAL A 77 9.99 -10.91 -2.22
CA VAL A 77 9.96 -11.41 -3.61
C VAL A 77 10.99 -10.71 -4.47
N ASP A 78 11.49 -11.37 -5.51
CA ASP A 78 12.42 -10.73 -6.45
C ASP A 78 11.71 -9.72 -7.35
N VAL A 79 10.54 -10.10 -7.85
CA VAL A 79 9.69 -9.29 -8.75
C VAL A 79 8.29 -9.22 -8.16
N LEU A 80 7.74 -8.00 -8.06
CA LEU A 80 6.39 -7.76 -7.56
C LEU A 80 5.33 -8.27 -8.57
N GLY A 81 4.18 -8.68 -8.05
CA GLY A 81 2.99 -9.01 -8.84
C GLY A 81 2.46 -10.44 -8.69
N LYS A 82 3.06 -11.27 -7.81
CA LYS A 82 2.47 -12.58 -7.47
C LYS A 82 1.25 -12.37 -6.58
N PHE A 83 1.31 -11.45 -5.64
CA PHE A 83 0.13 -10.91 -4.96
C PHE A 83 -0.63 -9.98 -5.92
N PRO A 84 -1.98 -10.11 -6.02
CA PRO A 84 -2.78 -9.26 -6.90
C PRO A 84 -2.65 -7.79 -6.50
N LEU A 85 -2.35 -6.91 -7.45
CA LEU A 85 -2.17 -5.48 -7.17
C LEU A 85 -3.54 -4.82 -6.90
N PRO A 86 -3.82 -4.32 -5.69
CA PRO A 86 -5.09 -3.66 -5.39
C PRO A 86 -5.11 -2.25 -5.99
N ILE A 87 -6.22 -1.87 -6.62
CA ILE A 87 -6.42 -0.52 -7.17
C ILE A 87 -7.78 -0.02 -6.73
N GLU A 88 -7.78 1.05 -5.93
CA GLU A 88 -8.99 1.74 -5.49
C GLU A 88 -9.49 2.66 -6.61
N VAL A 89 -10.76 2.52 -6.96
CA VAL A 89 -11.38 3.23 -8.09
C VAL A 89 -12.75 3.78 -7.72
N ILE A 90 -13.08 4.93 -8.30
CA ILE A 90 -14.42 5.53 -8.16
C ILE A 90 -15.45 4.54 -8.74
N PRO A 91 -16.55 4.23 -8.03
CA PRO A 91 -17.49 3.18 -8.44
C PRO A 91 -18.01 3.30 -9.88
N MET A 92 -18.34 4.52 -10.33
CA MET A 92 -18.83 4.76 -11.70
C MET A 92 -17.80 4.45 -12.79
N SER A 93 -16.50 4.44 -12.43
CA SER A 93 -15.39 4.25 -13.36
C SER A 93 -14.93 2.79 -13.47
N ARG A 94 -15.40 1.89 -12.60
CA ARG A 94 -14.90 0.51 -12.45
C ARG A 94 -14.66 -0.20 -13.78
N SER A 95 -15.67 -0.21 -14.65
CA SER A 95 -15.58 -0.90 -15.95
C SER A 95 -14.61 -0.22 -16.93
N TYR A 96 -14.48 1.10 -16.87
CA TYR A 96 -13.50 1.84 -17.67
C TYR A 96 -12.07 1.53 -17.22
N VAL A 97 -11.80 1.64 -15.92
CA VAL A 97 -10.48 1.37 -15.34
C VAL A 97 -10.09 -0.09 -15.62
N ALA A 98 -10.99 -1.05 -15.44
CA ALA A 98 -10.75 -2.46 -15.76
C ALA A 98 -10.27 -2.66 -17.21
N ARG A 99 -10.87 -1.98 -18.20
CA ARG A 99 -10.40 -2.07 -19.59
C ARG A 99 -9.00 -1.49 -19.80
N GLN A 100 -8.62 -0.45 -19.07
CA GLN A 100 -7.25 0.08 -19.14
C GLN A 100 -6.25 -0.89 -18.52
N LEU A 101 -6.61 -1.52 -17.40
CA LEU A 101 -5.77 -2.53 -16.74
C LEU A 101 -5.54 -3.76 -17.62
N VAL A 102 -6.54 -4.18 -18.39
CA VAL A 102 -6.39 -5.25 -19.40
C VAL A 102 -5.39 -4.85 -20.50
N LYS A 103 -5.40 -3.59 -20.96
CA LYS A 103 -4.41 -3.11 -21.96
C LYS A 103 -2.98 -3.08 -21.41
N LEU A 104 -2.83 -2.94 -20.10
CA LEU A 104 -1.54 -3.02 -19.41
C LEU A 104 -1.11 -4.48 -19.13
N GLY A 105 -1.87 -5.47 -19.63
CA GLY A 105 -1.56 -6.90 -19.49
C GLY A 105 -2.09 -7.53 -18.19
N GLY A 106 -2.81 -6.78 -17.36
CA GLY A 106 -3.38 -7.28 -16.11
C GLY A 106 -4.74 -7.97 -16.28
N ASN A 107 -5.11 -8.80 -15.31
CA ASN A 107 -6.43 -9.39 -15.20
C ASN A 107 -7.17 -8.82 -13.97
N PRO A 108 -7.97 -7.74 -14.13
CA PRO A 108 -8.63 -7.08 -13.00
C PRO A 108 -9.86 -7.84 -12.52
N VAL A 109 -9.92 -8.10 -11.21
CA VAL A 109 -11.04 -8.72 -10.52
C VAL A 109 -11.65 -7.73 -9.55
N TYR A 110 -12.96 -7.50 -9.65
CA TYR A 110 -13.66 -6.65 -8.68
C TYR A 110 -13.78 -7.36 -7.33
N ARG A 111 -13.32 -6.71 -6.27
CA ARG A 111 -13.47 -7.17 -4.89
C ARG A 111 -14.92 -7.02 -4.42
N GLN A 112 -15.72 -8.05 -4.68
CA GLN A 112 -17.16 -8.07 -4.39
C GLN A 112 -17.44 -7.90 -2.89
N GLY A 113 -18.48 -7.12 -2.57
CA GLY A 113 -18.92 -6.90 -1.19
C GLY A 113 -17.97 -6.08 -0.33
N PHE A 114 -16.93 -5.47 -0.93
CA PHE A 114 -15.98 -4.61 -0.24
C PHE A 114 -16.13 -3.16 -0.69
N VAL A 115 -16.17 -2.25 0.28
CA VAL A 115 -16.16 -0.81 0.07
C VAL A 115 -15.05 -0.24 0.96
N THR A 116 -14.21 0.63 0.40
CA THR A 116 -13.13 1.26 1.16
C THR A 116 -13.68 2.27 2.18
N ASP A 117 -12.85 2.69 3.14
CA ASP A 117 -13.22 3.75 4.09
C ASP A 117 -13.60 5.08 3.37
N HIS A 118 -13.20 5.24 2.11
CA HIS A 118 -13.50 6.41 1.27
C HIS A 118 -14.70 6.20 0.33
N GLY A 119 -15.44 5.11 0.49
CA GLY A 119 -16.65 4.84 -0.31
C GLY A 119 -16.38 4.33 -1.74
N ASN A 120 -15.14 3.93 -2.04
CA ASN A 120 -14.73 3.44 -3.35
C ASN A 120 -14.74 1.91 -3.41
N VAL A 121 -14.48 1.38 -4.60
CA VAL A 121 -14.33 -0.07 -4.85
C VAL A 121 -12.90 -0.42 -5.21
N ILE A 122 -12.51 -1.69 -5.05
CA ILE A 122 -11.17 -2.18 -5.39
C ILE A 122 -11.23 -3.13 -6.59
N LEU A 123 -10.31 -2.95 -7.52
CA LEU A 123 -9.93 -3.94 -8.53
C LEU A 123 -8.61 -4.58 -8.12
N ASP A 124 -8.62 -5.88 -7.85
CA ASP A 124 -7.43 -6.68 -7.61
C ASP A 124 -6.88 -7.18 -8.96
N VAL A 125 -5.69 -6.73 -9.35
CA VAL A 125 -5.14 -7.00 -10.68
C VAL A 125 -4.15 -8.15 -10.62
N HIS A 126 -4.53 -9.26 -11.24
CA HIS A 126 -3.72 -10.47 -11.33
C HIS A 126 -2.84 -10.45 -12.59
N ASN A 127 -1.90 -11.40 -12.65
CA ASN A 127 -1.06 -11.69 -13.82
C ASN A 127 -0.19 -10.53 -14.29
N LEU A 128 0.30 -9.71 -13.34
CA LEU A 128 1.29 -8.70 -13.61
C LEU A 128 2.68 -9.22 -13.24
N SER A 129 3.66 -8.97 -14.10
CA SER A 129 5.09 -9.05 -13.74
C SER A 129 5.62 -7.62 -13.73
N ILE A 130 5.84 -7.07 -12.53
CA ILE A 130 6.07 -5.64 -12.36
C ILE A 130 7.58 -5.37 -12.32
N LEU A 131 8.17 -5.29 -13.52
CA LEU A 131 9.61 -5.07 -13.71
C LEU A 131 10.03 -3.63 -13.38
N ASP A 132 9.18 -2.65 -13.69
CA ASP A 132 9.36 -1.25 -13.31
C ASP A 132 8.17 -0.77 -12.46
N PRO A 133 8.21 -0.98 -11.14
CA PRO A 133 7.15 -0.56 -10.24
C PRO A 133 6.90 0.95 -10.22
N ILE A 134 7.93 1.79 -10.45
CA ILE A 134 7.76 3.26 -10.43
C ILE A 134 6.99 3.69 -11.67
N LEU A 135 7.40 3.23 -12.86
CA LEU A 135 6.72 3.56 -14.10
C LEU A 135 5.26 3.05 -14.10
N LEU A 136 5.03 1.83 -13.58
CA LEU A 136 3.67 1.31 -13.48
C LEU A 136 2.83 2.12 -12.48
N GLU A 137 3.37 2.47 -11.31
CA GLU A 137 2.67 3.33 -10.34
C GLU A 137 2.26 4.66 -10.98
N GLU A 138 3.17 5.33 -11.69
CA GLU A 138 2.91 6.60 -12.39
C GLU A 138 1.86 6.44 -13.50
N THR A 139 1.97 5.38 -14.29
CA THR A 139 1.00 5.07 -15.37
C THR A 139 -0.40 4.85 -14.80
N LEU A 140 -0.53 4.08 -13.72
CA LEU A 140 -1.82 3.80 -13.08
C LEU A 140 -2.45 5.07 -12.51
N ASN A 141 -1.65 5.96 -11.91
CA ASN A 141 -2.11 7.24 -11.38
C ASN A 141 -2.67 8.18 -12.47
N GLN A 142 -2.33 7.96 -13.74
CA GLN A 142 -2.87 8.75 -14.85
C GLN A 142 -4.20 8.23 -15.42
N ILE A 143 -4.73 7.09 -14.93
CA ILE A 143 -6.00 6.55 -15.43
C ILE A 143 -7.18 7.25 -14.75
N PRO A 144 -8.06 7.96 -15.49
CA PRO A 144 -9.22 8.63 -14.88
C PRO A 144 -10.12 7.63 -14.14
N GLY A 145 -10.44 7.96 -12.89
CA GLY A 145 -11.25 7.11 -12.02
C GLY A 145 -10.44 6.25 -11.05
N VAL A 146 -9.13 6.11 -11.24
CA VAL A 146 -8.24 5.59 -10.19
C VAL A 146 -8.13 6.63 -9.08
N VAL A 147 -8.31 6.20 -7.84
CA VAL A 147 -8.08 7.00 -6.63
C VAL A 147 -6.65 6.76 -6.14
N THR A 148 -6.31 5.50 -5.89
CA THR A 148 -4.98 5.06 -5.46
C THR A 148 -4.71 3.65 -6.00
N ASN A 149 -3.45 3.31 -6.23
CA ASN A 149 -3.01 1.93 -6.49
C ASN A 149 -2.08 1.43 -5.38
N GLY A 150 -2.00 0.11 -5.22
CA GLY A 150 -1.26 -0.54 -4.14
C GLY A 150 0.25 -0.59 -4.31
N LEU A 151 0.84 0.02 -5.34
CA LEU A 151 2.31 0.09 -5.47
C LEU A 151 2.85 1.19 -4.58
N PHE A 152 3.77 0.87 -3.68
CA PHE A 152 4.53 1.85 -2.93
C PHE A 152 5.96 1.81 -3.47
N ALA A 153 6.14 2.43 -4.64
CA ALA A 153 7.39 2.34 -5.40
C ALA A 153 8.13 3.67 -5.45
N LYS A 154 7.43 4.76 -5.75
CA LYS A 154 8.00 6.11 -5.75
C LYS A 154 8.40 6.57 -4.34
N ARG A 155 7.56 6.25 -3.35
CA ARG A 155 7.86 6.34 -1.92
C ARG A 155 7.82 4.93 -1.32
N GLY A 156 8.93 4.20 -1.47
CA GLY A 156 9.13 2.89 -0.85
C GLY A 156 9.44 2.99 0.64
N ALA A 157 9.81 1.86 1.25
CA ALA A 157 10.20 1.83 2.66
C ALA A 157 11.66 2.30 2.83
N ASP A 158 11.90 3.12 3.84
CA ASP A 158 13.25 3.52 4.23
C ASP A 158 13.97 2.38 4.96
N ILE A 159 13.23 1.58 5.73
CA ILE A 159 13.73 0.39 6.43
C ILE A 159 12.72 -0.75 6.26
N VAL A 160 13.21 -1.96 6.00
CA VAL A 160 12.40 -3.20 6.04
C VAL A 160 12.95 -4.11 7.12
N LEU A 161 12.11 -4.43 8.10
CA LEU A 161 12.38 -5.42 9.14
C LEU A 161 11.74 -6.75 8.74
N VAL A 162 12.56 -7.76 8.51
CA VAL A 162 12.12 -9.08 8.05
C VAL A 162 12.25 -10.10 9.16
N GLY A 163 11.10 -10.62 9.62
CA GLY A 163 11.05 -11.74 10.54
C GLY A 163 11.41 -13.05 9.84
N THR A 164 12.45 -13.72 10.34
CA THR A 164 12.91 -15.04 9.89
C THR A 164 12.95 -16.00 11.08
N ASP A 165 13.12 -17.30 10.81
CA ASP A 165 13.28 -18.31 11.86
C ASP A 165 14.55 -18.09 12.71
N SER A 166 15.52 -17.32 12.19
CA SER A 166 16.79 -17.00 12.85
C SER A 166 16.78 -15.64 13.56
N GLY A 167 15.64 -14.93 13.57
CA GLY A 167 15.50 -13.58 14.11
C GLY A 167 15.15 -12.53 13.06
N VAL A 168 15.33 -11.25 13.41
CA VAL A 168 14.98 -10.12 12.54
C VAL A 168 16.18 -9.68 11.71
N VAL A 169 16.00 -9.63 10.40
CA VAL A 169 16.96 -9.05 9.44
C VAL A 169 16.52 -7.62 9.11
N VAL A 170 17.46 -6.68 9.17
CA VAL A 170 17.23 -5.27 8.81
C VAL A 170 17.72 -5.02 7.38
N ARG A 171 16.89 -4.41 6.54
CA ARG A 171 17.29 -3.90 5.22
C ARG A 171 17.04 -2.40 5.17
N ASP A 172 18.11 -1.62 5.06
CA ASP A 172 18.00 -0.18 4.85
C ASP A 172 17.85 0.12 3.34
N SER A 173 17.18 1.21 3.00
CA SER A 173 17.15 1.70 1.63
C SER A 173 18.57 2.06 1.20
N VAL A 174 18.99 1.55 0.04
CA VAL A 174 20.25 2.00 -0.59
C VAL A 174 19.95 3.38 -1.16
N ALA A 175 20.62 4.41 -0.64
CA ALA A 175 20.60 5.73 -1.27
C ALA A 175 21.06 5.58 -2.73
N ILE A 176 20.20 5.98 -3.68
CA ILE A 176 20.55 6.10 -5.09
C ILE A 176 21.34 7.38 -5.29
#